data_AF-A0A921MZQ0-F1
#
_entry.id   AF-A0A921MZQ0-F1
#
_cell.length_a   1.000
_cell.length_b   1.000
_cell.length_c   1.000
_cell.angle_alpha   90.00
_cell.angle_beta   90.00
_cell.angle_gamma   90.00
#
_symmetry.space_group_name_H-M   'P 1'
#
loop_
_entity.id
_entity.type
_entity.pdbx_description
1 polymer ?
#
loop_
_entity_poly.entity_id
_entity_poly.type
_entity_poly.pdbx_seq_one_letter_code
_entity_poly.pdbx_strand_id
1 'polypeptide(L)' 'MNYKHITINERCCIANFLELGWSIRKIAKHLNRNASTISREI' A
#
# COMPACT_ATOMS: atom_id res chain seq x y z
N MET A 1 6.06 -17.73 9.18
CA MET A 1 5.94 -16.33 8.72
C MET A 1 4.55 -16.14 8.14
N ASN A 2 3.70 -15.36 8.78
CA ASN A 2 2.33 -15.12 8.29
C ASN A 2 2.41 -13.98 7.27
N TYR A 3 2.51 -14.32 5.98
CA TYR A 3 2.44 -13.34 4.90
C TYR A 3 1.06 -12.69 4.94
N LYS A 4 0.96 -11.55 5.62
CA LYS A 4 -0.23 -10.69 5.56
C LYS A 4 -0.26 -10.07 4.17
N HIS A 5 -0.77 -10.83 3.21
CA HIS A 5 -1.10 -10.35 1.88
C HIS A 5 -1.90 -9.06 2.02
N ILE A 6 -1.57 -8.08 1.18
CA ILE A 6 -2.38 -6.89 1.03
C ILE A 6 -3.73 -7.37 0.50
N THR A 7 -4.79 -7.04 1.22
CA THR A 7 -6.14 -7.41 0.79
C THR A 7 -6.49 -6.68 -0.51
N ILE A 8 -7.46 -7.20 -1.28
CA ILE A 8 -7.91 -6.55 -2.52
C ILE A 8 -8.32 -5.09 -2.28
N ASN A 9 -8.96 -4.80 -1.14
CA ASN A 9 -9.32 -3.44 -0.74
C ASN A 9 -8.08 -2.54 -0.58
N GLU A 10 -7.06 -3.02 0.14
CA GLU A 10 -5.84 -2.25 0.32
C GLU A 10 -5.10 -2.05 -1.01
N ARG A 11 -5.11 -3.03 -1.93
CA ARG A 11 -4.56 -2.87 -3.29
C ARG A 11 -5.29 -1.78 -4.07
N CYS A 12 -6.64 -1.80 -4.03
CA CYS A 12 -7.46 -0.78 -4.68
C CYS A 12 -7.18 0.62 -4.11
N CYS A 13 -7.06 0.74 -2.79
CA CYS A 13 -6.65 1.97 -2.13
C CYS A 13 -5.26 2.44 -2.60
N ILE A 14 -4.26 1.55 -2.63
CA ILE A 14 -2.90 1.89 -3.08
C ILE A 14 -2.92 2.42 -4.51
N ALA A 15 -3.59 1.73 -5.43
CA ALA A 15 -3.70 2.15 -6.83
C ALA A 15 -4.34 3.55 -6.94
N ASN A 16 -5.47 3.77 -6.26
CA ASN A 16 -6.18 5.05 -6.27
C ASN A 16 -5.32 6.18 -5.67
N PHE A 17 -4.58 5.91 -4.59
CA PHE A 17 -3.67 6.90 -3.99
C PHE A 17 -2.46 7.19 -4.87
N LEU A 18 -1.96 6.22 -5.64
CA LEU A 18 -0.89 6.44 -6.61
C LEU A 18 -1.38 7.31 -7.78
N GLU A 19 -2.59 7.07 -8.28
CA GLU A 19 -3.23 7.93 -9.29
C GLU A 19 -3.43 9.36 -8.78
N LEU A 20 -3.71 9.54 -7.49
CA LEU A 20 -3.75 10.84 -6.82
C LEU A 20 -2.36 11.47 -6.59
N GLY A 21 -1.28 10.82 -7.02
CA GLY A 21 0.10 11.32 -6.89
C GLY A 21 0.69 11.21 -5.47
N TRP A 22 0.15 10.33 -4.63
CA TRP A 22 0.69 10.15 -3.29
C TRP A 22 1.99 9.34 -3.31
N SER A 23 2.94 9.73 -2.47
CA SER A 23 4.18 8.96 -2.27
C SER A 23 3.92 7.69 -1.47
N ILE A 24 4.64 6.61 -1.80
CA ILE A 24 4.53 5.29 -1.13
C ILE A 24 4.59 5.39 0.39
N ARG A 25 5.47 6.23 0.95
CA ARG A 25 5.56 6.47 2.41
C ARG A 25 4.28 7.05 3.00
N LYS A 26 3.62 7.96 2.28
CA LYS A 26 2.36 8.58 2.71
C LYS A 26 1.24 7.53 2.73
N ILE A 27 1.17 6.71 1.69
CA ILE A 27 0.20 5.61 1.58
C ILE A 27 0.44 4.56 2.68
N ALA A 28 1.71 4.20 2.91
CA ALA A 28 2.12 3.26 3.96
C ALA A 28 1.68 3.72 5.35
N LYS A 29 1.91 5.01 5.66
CA LYS A 29 1.46 5.62 6.91
C LYS A 29 -0.06 5.65 7.03
N HIS A 30 -0.77 5.89 5.93
CA HIS A 30 -2.24 5.93 5.91
C HIS A 30 -2.86 4.55 6.12
N LEU A 31 -2.31 3.51 5.47
CA LEU A 31 -2.77 2.12 5.59
C LEU A 31 -2.20 1.39 6.81
N ASN A 32 -1.39 2.05 7.64
CA ASN A 32 -0.61 1.42 8.72
C ASN A 32 0.16 0.17 8.24
N ARG A 33 0.68 0.23 7.02
CA ARG A 33 1.48 -0.83 6.40
C ARG A 33 2.93 -0.39 6.28
N ASN A 34 3.81 -1.37 6.17
CA ASN A 34 5.21 -1.08 5.89
C ASN A 34 5.34 -0.61 4.43
N ALA A 35 6.13 0.44 4.19
CA ALA A 35 6.43 0.94 2.86
C ALA A 35 7.04 -0.17 1.97
N SER A 36 7.82 -1.08 2.55
CA SER A 36 8.39 -2.23 1.83
C SER A 36 7.31 -3.23 1.37
N THR A 37 6.18 -3.32 2.07
CA THR A 37 5.06 -4.19 1.66
C THR A 37 4.33 -3.56 0.48
N ILE A 38 4.08 -2.25 0.53
CA ILE A 38 3.45 -1.52 -0.57
C ILE A 38 4.36 -1.51 -1.81
N SER A 39 5.66 -1.24 -1.63
CA SER A 39 6.65 -1.26 -2.70
C SER A 39 6.87 -2.64 -3.32
N ARG A 40 6.43 -3.72 -2.67
CA ARG A 40 6.47 -5.08 -3.24
C ARG A 40 5.25 -5.40 -4.08
N GLU A 41 4.20 -4.60 -3.96
CA GLU A 41 2.91 -4.79 -4.61
C GLU A 41 2.69 -3.87 -5.80
N ILE A 42 3.40 -2.72 -5.81
CA ILE A 42 3.59 -1.84 -6.97
C ILE A 42 4.65 -2.46 -7.87
#